data_AF-A0A9P3K8W6-F1
#
_entry.id   AF-A0A9P3K8W6-F1
#
_cell.length_a   1.000
_cell.length_b   1.000
_cell.length_c   1.000
_cell.angle_alpha   90.00
_cell.angle_beta   90.00
_cell.angle_gamma   90.00
#
_symmetry.space_group_name_H-M   'P 1'
#
loop_
_entity.id
_entity.type
_entity.pdbx_description
1 polymer ?
#
loop_
_entity_poly.entity_id
_entity_poly.type
_entity_poly.pdbx_seq_one_letter_code
_entity_poly.pdbx_strand_id
1 'polypeptide(L)'
;MGTPVAVIYAVLFMAWLDERLLETEPELSQFVLLHRRFIDDGVVIWTGTRERLLDWVRAFGGLEQTIRLTHEISTSHFTLLDITFSKGELWQRTAVLDTSTFQKPLNVYQYFPFSSAHPSHCKRGFILGELQRYILRESSFR
;
A
#
# COMPACT_ATOMS: atom_id res chain seq x y z
N MET A 1 0.12 -20.10 -6.55
CA MET A 1 0.43 -20.26 -7.98
C MET A 1 1.46 -19.20 -8.35
N GLY A 2 2.61 -19.59 -8.86
CA GLY A 2 3.72 -18.68 -9.21
C GLY A 2 5.07 -19.37 -9.06
N THR A 3 6.06 -18.95 -9.84
CA THR A 3 7.45 -19.44 -9.73
C THR A 3 7.99 -19.09 -8.33
N PRO A 4 8.48 -20.06 -7.54
CA PRO A 4 8.79 -19.84 -6.11
C PRO A 4 9.72 -18.65 -5.82
N VAL A 5 10.63 -18.36 -6.75
CA VAL A 5 11.66 -17.32 -6.60
C VAL A 5 11.27 -15.97 -7.20
N ALA A 6 10.18 -15.88 -7.98
CA ALA A 6 9.85 -14.67 -8.73
C ALA A 6 9.61 -13.46 -7.80
N VAL A 7 8.90 -13.65 -6.69
CA VAL A 7 8.63 -12.57 -5.72
C VAL A 7 9.93 -12.08 -5.08
N ILE A 8 10.85 -12.99 -4.77
CA ILE A 8 12.14 -12.63 -4.18
C ILE A 8 12.94 -11.76 -5.16
N TYR A 9 13.03 -12.18 -6.43
CA TYR A 9 13.71 -11.39 -7.45
C TYR A 9 13.06 -10.01 -7.66
N ALA A 10 11.73 -9.94 -7.70
CA ALA A 10 11.03 -8.66 -7.82
C ALA A 10 11.32 -7.72 -6.63
N VAL A 11 11.33 -8.25 -5.40
CA VAL A 11 11.66 -7.48 -4.20
C VAL A 11 13.10 -6.98 -4.25
N LEU A 12 14.05 -7.85 -4.58
CA LEU A 12 15.48 -7.50 -4.68
C LEU A 12 15.76 -6.47 -5.78
N PHE A 13 15.17 -6.66 -6.96
CA PHE A 13 15.35 -5.74 -8.09
C PHE A 13 14.85 -4.34 -7.74
N MET A 14 13.66 -4.26 -7.16
CA MET A 14 13.10 -2.98 -6.74
C MET A 14 13.88 -2.36 -5.58
N ALA A 15 14.40 -3.16 -4.63
CA ALA A 15 15.25 -2.63 -3.56
C ALA A 15 16.55 -2.01 -4.12
N TRP A 16 17.14 -2.65 -5.13
CA TRP A 16 18.28 -2.10 -5.85
C TRP A 16 17.94 -0.79 -6.58
N LEU A 17 16.75 -0.66 -7.19
CA LEU A 17 16.29 0.61 -7.76
C LEU A 17 16.09 1.69 -6.68
N ASP A 18 15.52 1.32 -5.54
CA ASP A 18 15.32 2.21 -4.40
C ASP A 18 16.67 2.78 -3.91
N GLU A 19 17.71 1.93 -3.78
CA GLU A 19 19.07 2.34 -3.43
C GLU A 19 19.70 3.27 -4.46
N ARG A 20 19.59 2.93 -5.75
CA ARG A 20 20.11 3.78 -6.83
C ARG A 20 19.51 5.18 -6.82
N LEU A 21 18.21 5.30 -6.53
CA LEU A 21 17.57 6.60 -6.47
C LEU A 21 18.14 7.48 -5.35
N LEU A 22 18.47 6.88 -4.19
CA LEU A 22 19.11 7.59 -3.09
C LEU A 22 20.52 8.09 -3.48
N GLU A 23 21.26 7.30 -4.26
CA GLU A 23 22.60 7.64 -4.75
C GLU A 23 22.58 8.71 -5.85
N THR A 24 21.66 8.62 -6.80
CA THR A 24 21.60 9.54 -7.94
C THR A 24 20.93 10.86 -7.61
N GLU A 25 19.95 10.85 -6.69
CA GLU A 25 19.14 12.01 -6.33
C GLU A 25 19.18 12.31 -4.82
N PRO A 26 20.38 12.53 -4.23
CA PRO A 26 20.50 12.74 -2.78
C PRO A 26 19.78 14.01 -2.33
N GLU A 27 19.75 15.05 -3.17
CA GLU A 27 19.06 16.31 -2.87
C GLU A 27 17.55 16.20 -2.86
N LEU A 28 16.97 15.25 -3.60
CA LEU A 28 15.54 14.99 -3.54
C LEU A 28 15.24 14.00 -2.41
N SER A 29 16.08 12.98 -2.25
CA SER A 29 15.90 11.93 -1.27
C SER A 29 15.96 12.42 0.18
N GLN A 30 16.60 13.57 0.45
CA GLN A 30 16.58 14.19 1.79
C GLN A 30 15.16 14.52 2.31
N PHE A 31 14.18 14.66 1.43
CA PHE A 31 12.78 14.97 1.81
C PHE A 31 11.93 13.71 2.07
N VAL A 32 12.51 12.52 1.92
CA VAL A 32 11.83 11.25 2.20
C VAL A 32 11.88 10.98 3.71
N LEU A 33 10.74 11.14 4.38
CA LEU A 33 10.61 10.78 5.80
C LEU A 33 10.42 9.28 6.01
N LEU A 34 9.64 8.66 5.12
CA LEU A 34 9.39 7.22 5.13
C LEU A 34 9.28 6.74 3.69
N HIS A 35 9.95 5.64 3.37
CA HIS A 35 9.72 4.90 2.14
C HIS A 35 9.63 3.41 2.51
N ARG A 36 8.49 2.79 2.25
CA ARG A 36 8.23 1.37 2.52
C ARG A 36 7.41 0.78 1.38
N ARG A 37 7.61 -0.50 1.12
CA ARG A 37 6.95 -1.22 0.04
C ARG A 37 6.63 -2.64 0.47
N PHE A 38 5.50 -3.14 0.00
CA PHE A 38 5.12 -4.53 0.03
C PHE A 38 4.97 -5.02 -1.41
N ILE A 39 5.99 -5.72 -1.91
CA ILE A 39 6.08 -6.18 -3.32
C ILE A 39 5.91 -5.00 -4.30
N ASP A 40 4.74 -4.80 -4.88
CA ASP A 40 4.45 -3.76 -5.87
C ASP A 40 3.82 -2.50 -5.24
N ASP A 41 3.19 -2.62 -4.07
CA ASP A 41 2.53 -1.51 -3.38
C ASP A 41 3.49 -0.75 -2.45
N GLY A 42 3.69 0.53 -2.70
CA GLY A 42 4.60 1.40 -1.95
C GLY A 42 3.91 2.58 -1.27
N VAL A 43 4.51 3.08 -0.19
CA VAL A 43 4.16 4.35 0.45
C VAL A 43 5.40 5.20 0.67
N VAL A 44 5.28 6.48 0.34
CA VAL A 44 6.28 7.51 0.63
C VAL A 44 5.63 8.61 1.46
N ILE A 45 6.22 8.91 2.62
CA ILE A 45 5.91 10.14 3.38
C ILE A 45 6.96 11.18 3.02
N TRP A 46 6.50 12.30 2.49
CA TRP A 46 7.34 13.36 1.92
C TRP A 46 7.21 14.66 2.71
N THR A 47 8.33 15.34 2.96
CA THR A 47 8.38 16.60 3.72
C THR A 47 8.69 17.82 2.87
N GLY A 48 9.11 17.63 1.62
CA GLY A 48 9.41 18.71 0.68
C GLY A 48 8.17 19.25 -0.04
N THR A 49 8.39 20.11 -1.04
CA THR A 49 7.29 20.63 -1.87
C THR A 49 6.76 19.56 -2.81
N ARG A 50 5.54 19.76 -3.33
CA ARG A 50 4.91 18.86 -4.30
C ARG A 50 5.70 18.79 -5.60
N GLU A 51 6.32 19.89 -6.02
CA GLU A 51 7.13 19.97 -7.24
C GLU A 51 8.35 19.06 -7.13
N ARG A 52 9.09 19.14 -6.02
CA ARG A 52 10.23 18.26 -5.77
C ARG A 52 9.83 16.80 -5.62
N LEU A 53 8.64 16.51 -5.08
CA LEU A 53 8.10 15.15 -5.08
C LEU A 53 7.88 14.63 -6.50
N LEU A 54 7.30 15.47 -7.37
CA LEU A 54 7.08 15.09 -8.76
C LEU A 54 8.39 14.91 -9.52
N ASP A 55 9.43 15.71 -9.21
CA ASP A 55 10.79 15.49 -9.71
C ASP A 55 11.34 14.15 -9.25
N TRP A 56 11.19 13.82 -7.96
CA TRP A 56 11.64 12.55 -7.39
C TRP A 56 10.94 11.35 -8.05
N VAL A 57 9.61 11.43 -8.24
CA VAL A 57 8.84 10.39 -8.93
C VAL A 57 9.27 10.24 -10.39
N ARG A 58 9.55 11.35 -11.10
CA ARG A 58 10.09 11.31 -12.46
C ARG A 58 11.46 10.67 -12.51
N ALA A 59 12.34 11.01 -11.58
CA ALA A 59 13.68 10.43 -11.49
C ALA A 59 13.61 8.93 -11.24
N PHE A 60 12.77 8.47 -10.30
CA PHE A 60 12.51 7.04 -10.09
C PHE A 60 12.05 6.39 -11.40
N GLY A 61 11.00 6.93 -12.04
CA GLY A 61 10.47 6.38 -13.29
C GLY A 61 11.46 6.39 -14.45
N GLY A 62 12.52 7.20 -14.37
CA GLY A 62 13.60 7.24 -15.35
C GLY A 62 14.71 6.20 -15.13
N LEU A 63 14.78 5.55 -13.96
CA LEU A 63 15.81 4.55 -13.66
C LEU A 63 15.67 3.27 -14.48
N GLU A 64 14.44 2.87 -14.80
CA GLU A 64 14.14 1.64 -15.53
C GLU A 64 12.93 1.83 -16.46
N GLN A 65 13.18 1.84 -17.78
CA GLN A 65 12.15 2.11 -18.80
C GLN A 65 11.05 1.05 -18.86
N THR A 66 11.34 -0.17 -18.39
CA THR A 66 10.38 -1.27 -18.38
C THR A 66 9.41 -1.21 -17.20
N ILE A 67 9.68 -0.39 -16.18
CA ILE A 67 8.81 -0.22 -15.02
C ILE A 67 8.03 1.09 -15.13
N ARG A 68 6.70 0.97 -15.09
CA ARG A 68 5.80 2.12 -15.07
C ARG A 68 5.29 2.35 -13.65
N LEU A 69 5.70 3.45 -13.05
CA LEU A 69 5.20 3.87 -11.74
C LEU A 69 3.79 4.48 -11.86
N THR A 70 2.87 3.99 -11.05
CA THR A 70 1.58 4.62 -10.77
C THR A 70 1.62 5.18 -9.36
N HIS A 71 1.14 6.40 -9.18
CA HIS A 71 1.18 7.06 -7.88
C HIS A 71 -0.09 7.89 -7.65
N GLU A 72 -0.44 8.03 -6.38
CA GLU A 72 -1.45 8.95 -5.89
C GLU A 72 -0.80 9.84 -4.82
N ILE A 73 -1.01 11.15 -4.91
CA ILE A 73 -0.44 12.12 -3.98
C ILE A 73 -1.57 12.80 -3.25
N SER A 74 -1.54 12.70 -1.93
CA SER A 74 -2.53 13.32 -1.05
C SER A 74 -1.84 13.83 0.21
N THR A 75 -2.35 14.94 0.75
CA THR A 75 -1.84 15.56 1.97
C THR A 75 -2.59 15.11 3.21
N SER A 76 -3.74 14.43 3.04
CA SER A 76 -4.67 14.10 4.11
C SER A 76 -4.88 12.61 4.32
N HIS A 77 -4.62 11.77 3.31
CA HIS A 77 -4.86 10.34 3.39
C HIS A 77 -4.02 9.56 2.37
N PHE A 78 -3.90 8.26 2.56
CA PHE A 78 -3.40 7.33 1.55
C PHE A 78 -3.93 5.93 1.87
N THR A 79 -3.94 5.05 0.87
CA THR A 79 -4.30 3.64 1.04
C THR A 79 -3.09 2.77 0.77
N LEU A 80 -2.81 1.82 1.67
CA LEU A 80 -1.80 0.78 1.49
C LEU A 80 -2.45 -0.57 1.75
N LEU A 81 -2.40 -1.46 0.76
CA LEU A 81 -3.10 -2.74 0.77
C LEU A 81 -4.61 -2.52 1.06
N ASP A 82 -5.11 -3.08 2.16
CA ASP A 82 -6.51 -3.00 2.54
C ASP A 82 -6.78 -1.94 3.63
N ILE A 83 -5.85 -1.01 3.89
CA ILE A 83 -5.96 -0.02 4.97
C ILE A 83 -5.82 1.38 4.40
N THR A 84 -6.78 2.24 4.70
CA THR A 84 -6.71 3.67 4.47
C THR A 84 -6.25 4.36 5.75
N PHE A 85 -5.20 5.17 5.62
CA PHE A 85 -4.69 6.04 6.67
C PHE A 85 -5.14 7.46 6.38
N SER A 86 -5.59 8.20 7.40
CA SER A 86 -6.08 9.57 7.20
C SER A 86 -5.80 10.48 8.40
N LYS A 87 -5.77 11.79 8.15
CA LYS A 87 -5.69 12.85 9.16
C LYS A 87 -7.09 13.23 9.64
N GLY A 88 -7.73 12.33 10.37
CA GLY A 88 -9.09 12.47 10.89
C GLY A 88 -9.14 13.10 12.29
N GLU A 89 -10.11 12.67 13.09
CA GLU A 89 -10.35 13.20 14.43
C GLU A 89 -9.23 12.81 15.41
N LEU A 90 -8.74 11.57 15.33
CA LEU A 90 -7.64 11.11 16.17
C LEU A 90 -6.38 11.93 15.89
N TRP A 91 -6.07 12.18 14.62
CA TRP A 91 -4.95 13.02 14.24
C TRP A 91 -5.02 14.42 14.86
N GLN A 92 -6.18 15.06 14.85
CA GLN A 92 -6.35 16.40 15.42
C GLN A 92 -6.12 16.44 16.94
N ARG A 93 -6.36 15.33 17.64
CA ARG A 93 -6.26 15.26 19.10
C ARG A 93 -4.90 14.75 19.58
N THR A 94 -4.29 13.80 18.86
CA THR A 94 -3.12 13.06 19.33
C THR A 94 -1.97 12.99 18.32
N ALA A 95 -2.14 13.54 17.12
CA ALA A 95 -1.21 13.40 15.99
C ALA A 95 -0.95 11.93 15.58
N VAL A 96 -1.91 11.04 15.86
CA VAL A 96 -1.91 9.65 15.38
C VAL A 96 -2.86 9.54 14.18
N LEU A 97 -2.42 8.89 13.10
CA LEU A 97 -3.27 8.70 11.91
C LEU A 97 -4.47 7.80 12.23
N ASP A 98 -5.64 8.21 11.77
CA ASP A 98 -6.85 7.42 11.77
C ASP A 98 -6.71 6.31 10.71
N THR A 99 -7.18 5.10 11.03
CA THR A 99 -7.14 3.95 10.11
C THR A 99 -8.54 3.43 9.86
N SER A 100 -8.83 3.04 8.62
CA SER A 100 -10.07 2.36 8.26
C SER A 100 -9.81 1.30 7.18
N THR A 101 -10.71 0.33 7.08
CA THR A 101 -10.65 -0.74 6.09
C THR A 101 -11.02 -0.22 4.71
N PHE A 102 -10.10 -0.32 3.77
CA PHE A 102 -10.36 0.05 2.38
C PHE A 102 -11.21 -1.01 1.68
N GLN A 103 -12.21 -0.54 0.93
CA GLN A 103 -13.02 -1.38 0.05
C GLN A 103 -12.94 -0.80 -1.36
N LYS A 104 -12.62 -1.67 -2.34
CA LYS A 104 -12.60 -1.25 -3.74
C LYS A 104 -14.01 -0.74 -4.12
N PRO A 105 -14.14 0.46 -4.71
CA PRO A 105 -15.45 1.03 -5.05
C PRO A 105 -16.32 0.12 -5.94
N LEU A 106 -15.67 -0.66 -6.81
CA LEU A 106 -16.30 -1.61 -7.73
C LEU A 106 -16.40 -3.04 -7.16
N ASN A 107 -16.24 -3.21 -5.85
CA ASN A 107 -16.44 -4.51 -5.24
C ASN A 107 -17.94 -4.85 -5.23
N VAL A 108 -18.35 -5.66 -6.20
CA VAL A 108 -19.72 -6.17 -6.32
C VAL A 108 -20.03 -7.31 -5.34
N TYR A 109 -19.10 -7.62 -4.42
CA TYR A 109 -19.28 -8.63 -3.37
C TYR A 109 -19.79 -9.96 -3.94
N GLN A 110 -19.09 -10.48 -4.96
CA GLN A 110 -19.37 -11.77 -5.60
C GLN A 110 -19.01 -12.94 -4.66
N TYR A 111 -19.65 -12.98 -3.50
CA TYR A 111 -19.50 -14.05 -2.54
C TYR A 111 -20.02 -15.35 -3.14
N PHE A 112 -19.32 -16.46 -2.86
CA PHE A 112 -19.76 -17.77 -3.30
C PHE A 112 -21.11 -18.10 -2.64
N PRO A 113 -22.14 -18.46 -3.43
CA PRO A 113 -23.37 -18.94 -2.83
C PRO A 113 -23.08 -20.22 -2.05
N PHE A 114 -23.77 -20.42 -0.92
CA PHE A 114 -23.54 -21.61 -0.09
C PHE A 114 -23.87 -22.92 -0.83
N SER A 115 -24.73 -22.84 -1.85
CA SER A 115 -25.07 -23.93 -2.78
C SER A 115 -24.01 -24.22 -3.85
N SER A 116 -22.96 -23.39 -3.99
CA SER A 116 -21.89 -23.66 -4.97
C SER A 116 -21.13 -24.95 -4.66
N ALA A 117 -20.47 -25.54 -5.66
CA ALA A 117 -19.70 -26.77 -5.52
C ALA A 117 -18.37 -26.62 -4.73
N HIS A 118 -18.10 -25.44 -4.15
CA HIS A 118 -16.88 -25.22 -3.35
C HIS A 118 -16.91 -26.04 -2.04
N PRO A 119 -15.74 -26.53 -1.58
CA PRO A 119 -15.64 -27.21 -0.29
C PRO A 119 -16.17 -26.36 0.88
N SER A 120 -16.79 -27.01 1.85
CA SER A 120 -17.38 -26.34 3.02
C SER A 120 -16.36 -25.53 3.83
N HIS A 121 -15.11 -26.01 3.92
CA HIS A 121 -14.04 -25.31 4.63
C HIS A 121 -13.63 -24.01 3.92
N CYS A 122 -13.65 -23.94 2.58
CA CYS A 122 -13.36 -22.70 1.84
C CYS A 122 -14.43 -21.63 2.12
N LYS A 123 -15.72 -22.02 2.09
CA LYS A 123 -16.84 -21.11 2.36
C LYS A 123 -16.77 -20.52 3.77
N ARG A 124 -16.48 -21.37 4.77
CA ARG A 124 -16.30 -20.95 6.17
C ARG A 124 -15.07 -20.07 6.33
N GLY A 125 -13.94 -20.47 5.74
CA GLY A 125 -12.68 -19.73 5.83
C GLY A 125 -12.79 -18.32 5.27
N PHE A 126 -13.51 -18.15 4.15
CA PHE A 126 -13.79 -16.83 3.59
C PHE A 126 -14.55 -15.92 4.58
N ILE A 127 -15.69 -16.39 5.11
CA ILE A 127 -16.51 -15.60 6.04
C ILE A 127 -15.72 -15.26 7.31
N LEU A 128 -15.02 -16.24 7.87
CA LEU A 128 -14.21 -16.04 9.07
C LEU A 128 -13.07 -15.05 8.84
N GLY A 129 -12.36 -15.15 7.71
CA GLY A 129 -11.28 -14.24 7.38
C GLY A 129 -11.75 -12.78 7.25
N GLU A 130 -12.89 -12.56 6.58
CA GLU A 130 -13.49 -11.22 6.48
C GLU A 130 -13.92 -10.68 7.84
N LEU A 131 -14.61 -11.47 8.67
CA LEU A 131 -15.01 -11.06 10.01
C LEU A 131 -13.81 -10.73 10.89
N GLN A 132 -12.77 -11.58 10.87
CA GLN A 132 -11.53 -11.33 11.61
C GLN A 132 -10.86 -10.03 11.16
N ARG A 133 -10.84 -9.75 9.86
CA ARG A 133 -10.29 -8.51 9.30
C ARG A 133 -11.01 -7.28 9.86
N TYR A 134 -12.34 -7.27 9.85
CA TYR A 134 -13.12 -6.16 10.42
C TYR A 134 -12.94 -6.03 11.93
N ILE A 135 -12.94 -7.15 12.67
CA ILE A 135 -12.73 -7.13 14.12
C ILE A 135 -11.36 -6.53 14.45
N LEU A 136 -10.29 -6.99 13.81
CA LEU A 136 -8.94 -6.52 14.12
C LEU A 136 -8.71 -5.04 13.78
N ARG A 137 -9.43 -4.52 12.78
CA ARG A 137 -9.19 -3.16 12.24
C ARG A 137 -10.16 -2.11 12.78
N GLU A 138 -11.43 -2.47 12.90
CA GLU A 138 -12.51 -1.53 13.24
C GLU A 138 -13.03 -1.70 14.66
N SER A 139 -12.73 -2.82 15.34
CA SER A 139 -13.24 -2.98 16.71
C SER A 139 -12.50 -2.05 17.67
N SER A 140 -13.27 -1.35 18.50
CA SER A 140 -12.79 -0.53 19.61
C SER A 140 -12.34 -1.38 20.82
N PHE A 141 -12.42 -2.71 20.72
CA PHE A 141 -11.90 -3.64 21.73
C PHE A 141 -10.40 -3.82 21.50
N ARG A 142 -9.62 -2.86 22.01
CA ARG A 142 -8.17 -2.99 22.22
C ARG A 142 -7.86 -2.99 23.70
#